data_AF-A0A850SBI3-F1
#
_entry.id   AF-A0A850SBI3-F1
#
_cell.length_a   1.000
_cell.length_b   1.000
_cell.length_c   1.000
_cell.angle_alpha   90.00
_cell.angle_beta   90.00
_cell.angle_gamma   90.00
#
_symmetry.space_group_name_H-M   'P 1'
#
loop_
_entity.id
_entity.type
_entity.pdbx_description
1 polymer ?
#
loop_
_entity_poly.entity_id
_entity_poly.type
_entity_poly.pdbx_seq_one_letter_code
_entity_poly.pdbx_strand_id
1 'polypeptide(L)'
;MKIHYMTGIAALFVVAVHILMRLVMPYNLSLEYDNVILNYHNLPYAVLLESILVLIAIHGFNGLRIILLEMRQSRGWEGFVTVVTIAAMMGVIAYGTRTIIVANGLSLG
;
A
#
# COMPACT_ATOMS: atom_id res chain seq x y z
N MET A 1 -7.20 16.55 -3.61
CA MET A 1 -6.99 16.93 -2.19
C MET A 1 -7.85 16.14 -1.21
N LYS A 2 -9.19 16.15 -1.29
CA LYS A 2 -10.05 15.42 -0.32
C LYS A 2 -9.68 13.93 -0.15
N ILE A 3 -9.46 13.21 -1.25
CA ILE A 3 -9.04 11.79 -1.25
C ILE A 3 -7.72 11.60 -0.50
N HIS A 4 -6.74 12.48 -0.69
CA HIS A 4 -5.44 12.39 -0.01
C HIS A 4 -5.56 12.52 1.51
N TYR A 5 -6.41 13.43 2.00
CA TYR A 5 -6.66 13.55 3.45
C TYR A 5 -7.41 12.36 4.02
N MET A 6 -8.48 11.90 3.36
CA MET A 6 -9.25 10.73 3.82
C MET A 6 -8.39 9.47 3.87
N THR A 7 -7.61 9.23 2.81
CA THR A 7 -6.70 8.09 2.74
C THR A 7 -5.59 8.18 3.78
N GLY A 8 -5.07 9.38 4.07
CA GLY A 8 -4.08 9.59 5.12
C GLY A 8 -4.62 9.27 6.52
N ILE A 9 -5.84 9.74 6.84
CA ILE A 9 -6.48 9.44 8.14
C ILE A 9 -6.78 7.95 8.25
N ALA A 10 -7.37 7.33 7.22
CA ALA A 10 -7.64 5.89 7.23
C ALA A 10 -6.35 5.07 7.35
N ALA A 11 -5.31 5.45 6.61
CA ALA A 11 -3.99 4.80 6.64
C ALA A 11 -3.37 4.82 8.04
N LEU A 12 -3.51 5.91 8.79
CA LEU A 12 -2.99 6.03 10.15
C LEU A 12 -3.50 4.88 11.04
N PHE A 13 -4.79 4.59 11.00
CA PHE A 13 -5.39 3.52 11.81
C PHE A 13 -4.88 2.14 11.39
N VAL A 14 -4.92 1.81 10.11
CA VAL A 14 -4.56 0.46 9.63
C VAL A 14 -3.06 0.19 9.80
N VAL A 15 -2.21 1.20 9.57
CA VAL A 15 -0.76 1.10 9.79
C VAL A 15 -0.44 0.95 11.27
N ALA A 16 -1.13 1.68 12.16
CA ALA A 16 -0.94 1.52 13.60
C ALA A 16 -1.24 0.09 14.05
N VAL A 17 -2.35 -0.50 13.59
CA VAL A 17 -2.69 -1.90 13.88
C VAL A 17 -1.64 -2.85 13.29
N HIS A 18 -1.15 -2.61 12.08
CA HIS A 18 -0.08 -3.41 11.49
C HIS A 18 1.19 -3.38 12.34
N ILE A 19 1.62 -2.20 12.81
CA ILE A 19 2.78 -2.06 13.70
C ILE A 19 2.56 -2.84 15.00
N LEU A 20 1.39 -2.71 15.64
CA LEU A 20 1.08 -3.46 16.86
C LEU A 20 1.14 -4.98 16.63
N MET A 21 0.61 -5.47 15.50
CA MET A 21 0.69 -6.87 15.12
C MET A 21 2.13 -7.37 14.91
N ARG A 22 3.07 -6.49 14.53
CA ARG A 22 4.51 -6.86 14.46
C ARG A 22 5.18 -6.96 15.83
N LEU A 23 4.55 -6.43 16.88
CA LEU A 23 5.11 -6.37 18.23
C LEU A 23 4.52 -7.43 19.19
N VAL A 24 3.57 -8.25 18.73
CA VAL A 24 2.98 -9.34 19.54
C VAL A 24 3.95 -10.50 19.80
N MET A 25 5.07 -10.53 19.08
CA MET A 25 6.15 -11.49 19.22
C MET A 25 7.50 -10.78 18.95
N PRO A 26 8.66 -11.39 19.26
CA PRO A 26 9.96 -10.82 18.91
C PRO A 26 10.02 -10.43 17.42
N TYR A 27 10.47 -9.20 17.15
CA TYR A 27 10.38 -8.61 15.81
C TYR A 27 11.04 -9.47 14.73
N ASN A 28 12.21 -10.06 15.01
CA ASN A 28 12.91 -10.96 14.10
C ASN A 28 12.06 -12.19 13.72
N LEU A 29 11.36 -12.79 14.69
CA LEU A 29 10.48 -13.94 14.44
C LEU A 29 9.26 -13.51 13.62
N SER A 30 8.73 -12.31 13.84
CA SER A 30 7.59 -11.78 13.06
C SER A 30 7.86 -11.63 11.57
N LEU A 31 9.15 -11.58 11.18
CA LEU A 31 9.61 -11.45 9.80
C LEU A 31 9.93 -12.80 9.13
N GLU A 32 9.95 -13.90 9.88
CA GLU A 32 10.21 -15.22 9.32
C GLU A 32 9.11 -15.60 8.33
N TYR A 33 9.49 -16.30 7.26
CA TYR A 33 8.61 -16.64 6.15
C TYR A 33 7.31 -17.31 6.63
N ASP A 34 7.41 -18.33 7.48
CA ASP A 34 6.24 -19.07 7.96
C ASP A 34 5.30 -18.17 8.77
N ASN A 35 5.84 -17.31 9.64
CA ASN A 35 5.03 -16.36 10.41
C ASN A 35 4.38 -15.29 9.52
N VAL A 36 5.04 -14.87 8.44
CA VAL A 36 4.46 -13.96 7.44
C VAL A 36 3.36 -14.66 6.63
N ILE A 37 3.54 -15.93 6.25
CA ILE A 37 2.50 -16.70 5.56
C ILE A 37 1.28 -16.91 6.45
N LEU A 38 1.47 -17.22 7.73
CA LEU A 38 0.36 -17.33 8.70
C LEU A 38 -0.44 -16.02 8.81
N ASN A 39 0.24 -14.87 8.73
CA ASN A 39 -0.42 -13.57 8.67
C ASN A 39 -1.25 -13.37 7.40
N TYR A 40 -0.77 -13.84 6.24
CA TYR A 40 -1.55 -13.79 5.00
C TYR A 40 -2.77 -14.72 5.03
N HIS A 41 -2.70 -15.87 5.71
CA HIS A 41 -3.83 -16.80 5.86
C HIS A 41 -4.86 -16.35 6.89
N ASN A 42 -4.50 -15.43 7.78
CA ASN A 42 -5.44 -14.78 8.70
C ASN A 42 -6.30 -13.76 7.93
N LEU A 43 -7.50 -14.15 7.50
CA LEU A 43 -8.36 -13.34 6.64
C LEU A 43 -8.59 -11.90 7.15
N PRO A 44 -8.98 -11.64 8.42
CA PRO A 44 -9.04 -10.27 8.95
C PRO A 44 -7.75 -9.46 8.76
N TYR A 45 -6.59 -10.08 8.99
CA TYR A 45 -5.31 -9.41 8.82
C TYR A 45 -4.93 -9.24 7.35
N ALA A 46 -5.27 -10.19 6.48
CA ALA A 46 -5.10 -10.06 5.04
C ALA A 46 -5.91 -8.89 4.46
N VAL A 47 -7.16 -8.71 4.90
CA VAL A 47 -7.99 -7.54 4.54
C VAL A 47 -7.33 -6.25 5.04
N LEU A 48 -6.76 -6.26 6.25
CA LEU A 48 -6.02 -5.13 6.77
C LEU A 48 -4.77 -4.83 5.93
N LEU A 49 -4.00 -5.82 5.50
CA LEU A 49 -2.83 -5.65 4.63
C LEU A 49 -3.21 -5.09 3.25
N GLU A 50 -4.30 -5.59 2.64
CA GLU A 50 -4.83 -5.04 1.39
C GLU A 50 -5.28 -3.57 1.57
N SER A 51 -5.93 -3.27 2.71
CA SER A 51 -6.33 -1.89 3.01
C SER A 51 -5.13 -0.96 3.14
N ILE A 52 -4.04 -1.40 3.78
CA ILE A 52 -2.80 -0.62 3.86
C ILE A 52 -2.22 -0.39 2.48
N LEU A 53 -2.12 -1.45 1.67
CA LEU A 53 -1.60 -1.38 0.30
C LEU A 53 -2.32 -0.32 -0.51
N VAL A 54 -3.66 -0.38 -0.55
CA VAL A 54 -4.47 0.56 -1.34
C VAL A 54 -4.41 1.98 -0.77
N LEU A 55 -4.60 2.14 0.54
CA LEU A 55 -4.64 3.46 1.18
C LEU A 55 -3.30 4.18 1.09
N ILE A 56 -2.19 3.49 1.39
CA ILE A 56 -0.84 4.07 1.32
C ILE A 56 -0.41 4.32 -0.11
N ALA A 57 -0.72 3.42 -1.06
CA ALA A 57 -0.42 3.68 -2.47
C ALA A 57 -1.15 4.94 -2.95
N ILE A 58 -2.46 5.04 -2.73
CA ILE A 58 -3.23 6.22 -3.14
C ILE A 58 -2.74 7.48 -2.43
N HIS A 59 -2.52 7.43 -1.11
CA HIS A 59 -2.06 8.58 -0.34
C HIS A 59 -0.66 9.04 -0.79
N GLY A 60 0.30 8.10 -0.82
CA GLY A 60 1.70 8.34 -1.11
C GLY A 60 1.95 8.80 -2.55
N PHE A 61 1.37 8.12 -3.56
CA PHE A 61 1.54 8.52 -4.95
C PHE A 61 0.85 9.85 -5.27
N ASN A 62 -0.30 10.16 -4.65
CA ASN A 62 -0.91 11.47 -4.79
C ASN A 62 -0.05 12.58 -4.14
N GLY A 63 0.52 12.31 -2.96
CA GLY A 63 1.44 13.25 -2.30
C GLY A 63 2.68 13.51 -3.15
N LEU A 64 3.31 12.44 -3.66
CA LEU A 64 4.45 12.54 -4.57
C LEU A 64 4.10 13.33 -5.84
N ARG A 65 2.95 13.04 -6.45
CA ARG A 65 2.45 13.79 -7.60
C ARG A 65 2.39 15.28 -7.30
N ILE A 66 1.78 15.67 -6.18
CA ILE A 66 1.65 17.09 -5.80
C ILE A 66 3.04 17.73 -5.63
N ILE A 67 3.94 17.11 -4.87
CA ILE A 67 5.31 17.61 -4.66
C ILE A 67 6.01 17.84 -6.01
N LEU A 68 5.96 16.87 -6.92
CA LEU A 68 6.61 16.98 -8.23
C LEU A 68 5.97 18.07 -9.11
N LEU A 69 4.66 18.29 -9.03
CA LEU A 69 3.97 19.36 -9.74
C LEU A 69 4.28 20.74 -9.16
N GLU A 70 4.56 20.84 -7.86
CA GLU A 70 5.01 22.08 -7.22
C GLU A 70 6.43 22.45 -7.62
N MET A 71 7.30 21.45 -7.87
CA MET A 71 8.68 21.70 -8.32
C MET A 71 8.78 22.26 -9.74
N ARG A 72 7.81 21.98 -10.62
CA ARG A 72 7.81 22.45 -12.01
C ARG A 72 6.38 22.49 -12.57
N GLN A 73 5.99 23.60 -13.19
CA GLN A 73 4.62 23.85 -13.67
C GLN A 73 4.57 24.08 -15.19
N SER A 74 4.98 23.08 -15.96
CA SER A 74 4.87 23.12 -17.44
C SER A 74 3.92 22.03 -17.92
N ARG A 75 3.17 22.30 -18.99
CA ARG A 75 2.15 21.35 -19.52
C ARG A 75 2.70 19.94 -19.75
N GLY A 76 3.88 19.82 -20.35
CA GLY A 76 4.51 18.52 -20.62
C GLY A 76 4.90 17.78 -19.34
N TRP A 77 5.40 18.51 -18.34
CA TRP A 77 5.74 17.94 -17.04
C TRP A 77 4.51 17.49 -16.27
N GLU A 78 3.45 18.31 -16.25
CA GLU A 78 2.20 17.98 -15.57
C GLU A 78 1.57 16.69 -16.10
N GLY A 79 1.55 16.53 -17.43
CA GLY A 79 1.08 15.31 -18.08
C GLY A 79 1.93 14.10 -17.72
N PHE A 80 3.25 14.22 -17.85
CA PHE A 80 4.20 13.14 -17.53
C PHE A 80 4.07 12.67 -16.08
N VAL A 81 4.17 13.60 -15.11
CA VAL A 81 4.09 13.27 -13.67
C VAL A 81 2.75 12.62 -13.36
N THR A 82 1.65 13.13 -13.92
CA THR A 82 0.31 12.57 -13.67
C THR A 82 0.21 11.13 -14.18
N VAL A 83 0.64 10.86 -15.41
CA VAL A 83 0.56 9.51 -15.99
C VAL A 83 1.46 8.54 -15.24
N VAL A 84 2.71 8.92 -14.97
CA VAL A 84 3.68 8.05 -14.30
C VAL A 84 3.26 7.73 -12.87
N THR A 85 2.81 8.72 -12.10
CA THR A 85 2.40 8.49 -10.71
C THR A 85 1.14 7.62 -10.60
N ILE A 86 0.18 7.79 -11.51
CA ILE A 86 -1.01 6.92 -11.57
C ILE A 86 -0.63 5.51 -12.01
N ALA A 87 0.19 5.35 -13.05
CA ALA A 87 0.61 4.04 -13.53
C ALA A 87 1.41 3.28 -12.45
N ALA A 88 2.33 3.95 -11.76
CA ALA A 88 3.09 3.38 -10.66
C ALA A 88 2.18 2.96 -9.48
N MET A 89 1.21 3.80 -9.11
CA MET A 89 0.21 3.48 -8.08
C MET A 89 -0.56 2.20 -8.43
N MET A 90 -1.08 2.12 -9.66
CA MET A 90 -1.81 0.94 -10.13
C MET A 90 -0.93 -0.31 -10.16
N GLY A 91 0.34 -0.17 -10.59
CA GLY A 91 1.30 -1.27 -10.60
C GLY A 91 1.61 -1.82 -9.22
N VAL A 92 1.83 -0.94 -8.23
CA VAL A 92 2.07 -1.34 -6.83
C VAL A 92 0.85 -2.05 -6.25
N ILE A 93 -0.35 -1.50 -6.45
CA ILE A 93 -1.59 -2.14 -5.99
C ILE A 93 -1.74 -3.51 -6.64
N ALA A 94 -1.68 -3.61 -7.97
CA ALA A 94 -1.86 -4.88 -8.67
C ALA A 94 -0.85 -5.96 -8.23
N TYR A 95 0.43 -5.58 -8.09
CA TYR A 95 1.48 -6.51 -7.68
C TYR A 95 1.35 -6.93 -6.20
N GLY A 96 1.00 -5.98 -5.32
CA GLY A 96 0.77 -6.26 -3.90
C GLY A 96 -0.47 -7.16 -3.68
N THR A 97 -1.58 -6.86 -4.34
CA THR A 97 -2.80 -7.69 -4.30
C THR A 97 -2.51 -9.09 -4.83
N ARG A 98 -1.77 -9.21 -5.94
CA ARG A 98 -1.30 -10.51 -6.46
C ARG A 98 -0.52 -11.29 -5.39
N THR A 99 0.36 -10.62 -4.64
CA THR A 99 1.16 -11.26 -3.59
C THR A 99 0.27 -11.82 -2.48
N ILE A 100 -0.75 -11.08 -2.04
CA ILE A 100 -1.72 -11.53 -1.04
C ILE A 100 -2.52 -12.74 -1.54
N ILE A 101 -2.98 -12.72 -2.79
CA ILE A 101 -3.74 -13.81 -3.41
C ILE A 101 -2.89 -15.08 -3.52
N VAL A 102 -1.67 -14.98 -4.06
CA VAL A 102 -0.75 -16.11 -4.22
C VAL A 102 -0.35 -16.70 -2.86
N ALA A 103 -0.08 -15.87 -1.86
CA ALA A 103 0.23 -16.33 -0.50
C ALA A 103 -0.93 -17.13 0.13
N ASN A 104 -2.17 -16.81 -0.23
CA ASN A 104 -3.37 -17.55 0.19
C ASN A 104 -3.67 -18.81 -0.65
N GLY A 105 -2.76 -19.21 -1.55
CA GLY A 105 -2.93 -20.41 -2.38
C GLY A 105 -4.03 -20.29 -3.45
N LEU A 106 -4.54 -19.07 -3.68
CA LEU A 106 -5.49 -18.79 -4.74
C LEU A 106 -4.69 -18.64 -6.05
N SER A 107 -4.89 -19.57 -6.98
CA SER A 107 -4.27 -19.50 -8.31
C SER A 107 -4.86 -18.34 -9.11
N LEU A 108 -3.99 -17.43 -9.57
CA LEU A 108 -4.31 -16.49 -10.64
C LEU A 108 -4.00 -17.21 -11.96
N GLY A 109 -4.99 -17.94 -12.48
CA GLY A 109 -4.92 -18.61 -13.78
C GLY A 109 -4.74 -17.64 -14.94
#